data_AF-A0A2E8V4V2-F1
#
_entry.id   AF-A0A2E8V4V2-F1
#
_cell.length_a   1.000
_cell.length_b   1.000
_cell.length_c   1.000
_cell.angle_alpha   90.00
_cell.angle_beta   90.00
_cell.angle_gamma   90.00
#
_symmetry.space_group_name_H-M   'P 1'
#
loop_
_entity.id
_entity.type
_entity.pdbx_description
1 polymer ?
#
loop_
_entity_poly.entity_id
_entity_poly.type
_entity_poly.pdbx_seq_one_letter_code
_entity_poly.pdbx_strand_id
1 'polypeptide(L)'
;MVRARDKSPESFGWQKIELKPNPKAVLYPLSWGILPISFSVIMAFTGKGEQWIEWLGGFGILLFLVGGVAAIGPRQGSFNSMKVALGFFFCVLALFSWILVATDNLMYTYGILSSLLALTMMYRSIDFIFKDSGLVYQLRWDAKKFLPTESMRDWDVRSARFAQNTMALKRFDSDSFAQIYGFRTKNGLVLRLDIFGIHQESRFDFRTLELNFDDFSSEEE
;
A
#
# COMPACT_ATOMS: atom_id res chain seq x y z
N MET A 1 -0.22 35.32 20.40
CA MET A 1 -0.80 34.14 19.71
C MET A 1 -0.08 32.90 20.20
N VAL A 2 -0.73 32.14 21.09
CA VAL A 2 -0.15 30.95 21.72
C VAL A 2 -0.07 29.85 20.66
N ARG A 3 1.15 29.37 20.35
CA ARG A 3 1.37 28.17 19.53
C ARG A 3 0.74 26.99 20.26
N ALA A 4 -0.52 26.68 19.95
CA ALA A 4 -1.15 25.46 20.41
C ALA A 4 -0.33 24.29 19.87
N ARG A 5 0.37 23.59 20.78
CA ARG A 5 1.07 22.33 20.54
C ARG A 5 0.12 21.42 19.75
N ASP A 6 0.49 21.06 18.53
CA ASP A 6 -0.14 19.92 17.88
C ASP A 6 0.16 18.72 18.76
N LYS A 7 -0.87 18.22 19.46
CA LYS A 7 -0.72 17.08 20.36
C LYS A 7 -0.56 15.83 19.51
N SER A 8 0.66 15.59 19.04
CA SER A 8 1.04 14.39 18.32
C SER A 8 0.73 13.14 19.17
N PRO A 9 0.47 11.97 18.57
CA PRO A 9 0.23 10.73 19.31
C PRO A 9 1.31 10.43 20.38
N GLU A 10 2.55 10.85 20.14
CA GLU A 10 3.68 10.71 21.06
C GLU A 10 3.47 11.36 22.43
N SER A 11 2.67 12.43 22.52
CA SER A 11 2.35 13.04 23.82
C SER A 11 1.41 12.20 24.67
N PHE A 12 0.83 11.14 24.11
CA PHE A 12 -0.15 10.25 24.75
C PHE A 12 0.34 8.80 24.82
N GLY A 13 1.66 8.59 24.81
CA GLY A 13 2.26 7.26 24.98
C GLY A 13 2.35 6.41 23.70
N TRP A 14 1.91 6.92 22.55
CA TRP A 14 2.14 6.23 21.27
C TRP A 14 3.61 6.36 20.85
N GLN A 15 4.19 5.26 20.38
CA GLN A 15 5.55 5.24 19.90
C GLN A 15 5.57 5.35 18.39
N LYS A 16 6.26 6.34 17.84
CA LYS A 16 6.50 6.40 16.40
C LYS A 16 7.40 5.25 15.97
N ILE A 17 7.02 4.56 14.89
CA ILE A 17 7.82 3.50 14.29
C ILE A 17 8.18 3.84 12.85
N GLU A 18 9.43 3.57 12.51
CA GLU A 18 9.89 3.62 11.13
C GLU A 18 9.78 2.23 10.51
N LEU A 19 8.76 2.05 9.67
CA LEU A 19 8.68 0.88 8.83
C LEU A 19 9.70 1.06 7.70
N LYS A 20 10.91 0.51 7.90
CA LYS A 20 11.96 0.57 6.88
C LYS A 20 11.43 -0.07 5.59
N PRO A 21 11.30 0.69 4.48
CA PRO A 21 11.05 0.07 3.21
C PRO A 21 12.20 -0.91 2.90
N ASN A 22 11.90 -1.96 2.16
CA ASN A 22 12.93 -2.82 1.57
C ASN A 22 12.95 -2.58 0.05
N PRO A 23 13.62 -1.51 -0.44
CA PRO A 23 13.65 -1.19 -1.87
C PRO A 23 14.17 -2.35 -2.71
N LYS A 24 15.10 -3.16 -2.18
CA LYS A 24 15.64 -4.33 -2.90
C LYS A 24 14.54 -5.35 -3.20
N ALA A 25 13.68 -5.67 -2.23
CA ALA A 25 12.58 -6.61 -2.42
C ALA A 25 11.54 -6.13 -3.46
N VAL A 26 11.45 -4.82 -3.69
CA VAL A 26 10.56 -4.20 -4.67
C VAL A 26 11.23 -4.11 -6.05
N LEU A 27 12.42 -3.51 -6.10
CA LEU A 27 13.12 -3.18 -7.34
C LEU A 27 13.65 -4.42 -8.07
N TYR A 28 14.05 -5.47 -7.36
CA TYR A 28 14.54 -6.68 -8.02
C TYR A 28 13.46 -7.33 -8.90
N PRO A 29 12.28 -7.73 -8.37
CA PRO A 29 11.22 -8.29 -9.21
C PRO A 29 10.80 -7.35 -10.34
N LEU A 30 10.71 -6.04 -10.09
CA LEU A 30 10.35 -5.08 -11.14
C LEU A 30 11.38 -5.02 -12.26
N SER A 31 12.67 -4.94 -11.93
CA SER A 31 13.74 -4.92 -12.92
C SER A 31 13.74 -6.22 -13.75
N TRP A 32 13.56 -7.36 -13.07
CA TRP A 32 13.44 -8.66 -13.72
C TRP A 32 12.15 -8.81 -14.53
N GLY A 33 11.08 -8.08 -14.22
CA GLY A 33 9.84 -8.06 -14.99
C GLY A 33 9.92 -7.19 -16.25
N ILE A 34 10.71 -6.11 -16.22
CA ILE A 34 10.94 -5.25 -17.39
C ILE A 34 11.68 -6.00 -18.50
N LEU A 35 12.65 -6.83 -18.15
CA LEU A 35 13.46 -7.61 -19.10
C LEU A 35 12.62 -8.49 -20.05
N PRO A 36 11.76 -9.41 -19.58
CA PRO A 36 10.97 -10.27 -20.45
C PRO A 36 9.95 -9.48 -21.27
N ILE A 37 9.36 -8.40 -20.74
CA ILE A 37 8.49 -7.50 -21.53
C ILE A 37 9.28 -6.83 -22.65
N SER A 38 10.50 -6.38 -22.37
CA SER A 38 11.38 -5.78 -23.37
C SER A 38 11.78 -6.78 -24.45
N PHE A 39 12.03 -8.05 -24.08
CA PHE A 39 12.26 -9.12 -25.05
C PHE A 39 11.03 -9.40 -25.90
N SER A 40 9.82 -9.44 -25.33
CA SER A 40 8.57 -9.55 -26.09
C SER A 40 8.43 -8.43 -27.14
N VAL A 41 8.80 -7.20 -26.79
CA VAL A 41 8.83 -6.06 -27.73
C VAL A 41 9.85 -6.29 -28.86
N ILE A 42 11.08 -6.67 -28.52
CA ILE A 42 12.13 -6.92 -29.52
C ILE A 42 11.75 -8.07 -30.46
N MET A 43 11.19 -9.15 -29.93
CA MET A 43 10.72 -10.30 -30.71
C MET A 43 9.58 -9.91 -31.65
N ALA A 44 8.63 -9.10 -31.17
CA ALA A 44 7.55 -8.56 -32.00
C ALA A 44 8.07 -7.69 -33.16
N PHE A 45 9.10 -6.88 -32.94
CA PHE A 45 9.69 -6.06 -34.01
C PHE A 45 10.55 -6.85 -35.00
N THR A 46 11.25 -7.87 -34.52
CA THR A 46 12.18 -8.65 -35.36
C THR A 46 11.52 -9.82 -36.07
N GLY A 47 10.30 -10.20 -35.68
CA GLY A 47 9.61 -11.40 -36.15
C GLY A 47 10.33 -12.70 -35.77
N LYS A 48 11.28 -12.64 -34.82
CA LYS A 48 12.08 -13.80 -34.40
C LYS A 48 11.62 -14.28 -33.03
N GLY A 49 11.30 -15.57 -32.93
CA GLY A 49 10.93 -16.20 -31.66
C GLY A 49 9.53 -15.83 -31.18
N GLU A 50 8.59 -15.56 -32.10
CA GLU A 50 7.23 -15.10 -31.78
C GLU A 50 6.49 -16.02 -30.80
N GLN A 51 6.73 -17.33 -30.88
CA GLN A 51 6.22 -18.35 -29.97
C GLN A 51 6.54 -18.13 -28.47
N TRP A 52 7.52 -17.28 -28.15
CA TRP A 52 7.91 -16.97 -26.77
C TRP A 52 7.32 -15.65 -26.26
N ILE A 53 6.73 -14.84 -27.14
CA ILE A 53 6.25 -13.48 -26.80
C ILE A 53 5.22 -13.53 -25.68
N GLU A 54 4.25 -14.44 -25.77
CA GLU A 54 3.18 -14.63 -24.79
C GLU A 54 3.69 -15.02 -23.41
N TRP A 55 4.64 -15.97 -23.36
CA TRP A 55 5.22 -16.49 -22.13
C TRP A 55 6.08 -15.43 -21.43
N LEU A 56 6.93 -14.73 -22.19
CA LEU A 56 7.75 -13.66 -21.66
C LEU A 56 6.89 -12.48 -21.17
N GLY A 57 5.86 -12.13 -21.93
CA GLY A 57 4.92 -11.08 -21.59
C GLY A 57 4.20 -11.36 -20.26
N GLY A 58 3.56 -12.53 -20.16
CA GLY A 58 2.86 -12.96 -18.95
C GLY A 58 3.79 -13.08 -17.74
N PHE A 59 4.98 -13.66 -17.93
CA PHE A 59 5.98 -13.79 -16.86
C PHE A 59 6.47 -12.43 -16.34
N GLY A 60 6.66 -11.45 -17.22
CA GLY A 60 7.03 -10.09 -16.82
C GLY A 60 5.98 -9.42 -15.93
N ILE A 61 4.69 -9.60 -16.25
CA ILE A 61 3.60 -9.05 -15.44
C ILE A 61 3.49 -9.74 -14.08
N LEU A 62 3.72 -11.05 -14.00
CA LEU A 62 3.79 -11.75 -12.71
C LEU A 62 4.89 -11.17 -11.81
N LEU A 63 6.06 -10.87 -12.37
CA LEU A 63 7.14 -10.24 -11.63
C LEU A 63 6.80 -8.82 -11.17
N PHE A 64 6.03 -8.05 -11.96
CA PHE A 64 5.50 -6.76 -11.53
C PHE A 64 4.55 -6.88 -10.35
N LEU A 65 3.65 -7.88 -10.37
CA LEU A 65 2.76 -8.15 -9.24
C LEU A 65 3.56 -8.52 -7.98
N VAL A 66 4.58 -9.36 -8.10
CA VAL A 66 5.47 -9.72 -6.97
C VAL A 66 6.16 -8.47 -6.40
N GLY A 67 6.73 -7.63 -7.27
CA GLY A 67 7.37 -6.38 -6.86
C GLY A 67 6.40 -5.40 -6.18
N GLY A 68 5.19 -5.27 -6.72
CA GLY A 68 4.11 -4.47 -6.14
C GLY A 68 3.70 -4.96 -4.76
N VAL A 69 3.46 -6.27 -4.60
CA VAL A 69 3.10 -6.87 -3.30
C VAL A 69 4.21 -6.63 -2.27
N ALA A 70 5.48 -6.77 -2.68
CA ALA A 70 6.62 -6.47 -1.82
C ALA A 70 6.65 -5.00 -1.37
N ALA A 71 6.19 -4.06 -2.22
CA ALA A 71 6.13 -2.63 -1.88
C ALA A 71 5.07 -2.34 -0.81
N ILE A 72 3.95 -3.06 -0.85
CA ILE A 72 2.84 -2.88 0.10
C ILE A 72 3.06 -3.67 1.39
N GLY A 73 3.85 -4.74 1.37
CA GLY A 73 4.06 -5.63 2.52
C GLY A 73 4.27 -4.91 3.87
N PRO A 74 5.15 -3.89 3.97
CA PRO A 74 5.35 -3.14 5.21
C PRO A 74 4.10 -2.41 5.71
N ARG A 75 3.24 -1.94 4.80
CA ARG A 75 2.05 -1.11 5.07
C ARG A 75 0.86 -1.61 4.27
N GLN A 76 0.31 -2.75 4.69
CA GLN A 76 -0.77 -3.44 3.96
C GLN A 76 -1.97 -2.53 3.61
N GLY A 77 -2.30 -1.58 4.50
CA GLY A 77 -3.43 -0.71 4.23
C GLY A 77 -3.17 0.40 3.20
N SER A 78 -1.97 0.50 2.62
CA SER A 78 -1.72 1.31 1.41
C SER A 78 -2.64 0.93 0.23
N PHE A 79 -3.19 -0.30 0.21
CA PHE A 79 -4.24 -0.69 -0.75
C PHE A 79 -5.53 0.14 -0.67
N ASN A 80 -5.77 0.87 0.42
CA ASN A 80 -6.91 1.77 0.53
C ASN A 80 -6.78 3.04 -0.34
N SER A 81 -5.59 3.32 -0.90
CA SER A 81 -5.36 4.40 -1.87
C SER A 81 -5.76 3.97 -3.28
N MET A 82 -6.45 4.86 -3.98
CA MET A 82 -6.86 4.65 -5.37
C MET A 82 -5.65 4.57 -6.31
N LYS A 83 -4.63 5.43 -6.14
CA LYS A 83 -3.38 5.36 -6.93
C LYS A 83 -2.66 4.04 -6.79
N VAL A 84 -2.65 3.46 -5.59
CA VAL A 84 -2.06 2.14 -5.36
C VAL A 84 -2.91 1.07 -6.02
N ALA A 85 -4.22 1.06 -5.78
CA ALA A 85 -5.14 0.08 -6.37
C ALA A 85 -5.11 0.06 -7.90
N LEU A 86 -5.01 1.23 -8.55
CA LEU A 86 -4.94 1.33 -10.02
C LEU A 86 -3.72 0.61 -10.59
N GLY A 87 -2.54 0.68 -9.95
CA GLY A 87 -1.35 -0.04 -10.41
C GLY A 87 -1.58 -1.55 -10.49
N PHE A 88 -2.17 -2.13 -9.45
CA PHE A 88 -2.50 -3.56 -9.42
C PHE A 88 -3.61 -3.92 -10.41
N PHE A 89 -4.62 -3.06 -10.53
CA PHE A 89 -5.70 -3.26 -11.50
C PHE A 89 -5.15 -3.38 -12.93
N PHE A 90 -4.25 -2.47 -13.33
CA PHE A 90 -3.64 -2.54 -14.66
C PHE A 90 -2.70 -3.74 -14.83
N CYS A 91 -2.00 -4.18 -13.79
CA CYS A 91 -1.25 -5.44 -13.84
C CYS A 91 -2.17 -6.65 -14.05
N VAL A 92 -3.30 -6.73 -13.34
CA VAL A 92 -4.30 -7.81 -13.53
C VAL A 92 -4.87 -7.77 -14.94
N LEU A 93 -5.21 -6.58 -15.45
CA LEU A 93 -5.70 -6.41 -16.82
C LEU A 93 -4.67 -6.85 -17.87
N ALA A 94 -3.40 -6.51 -17.68
CA ALA A 94 -2.31 -6.97 -18.55
C ALA A 94 -2.14 -8.50 -18.50
N LEU A 95 -2.32 -9.10 -17.31
CA LEU A 95 -2.25 -10.55 -17.14
C LEU A 95 -3.39 -11.25 -17.90
N PHE A 96 -4.61 -10.72 -17.82
CA PHE A 96 -5.73 -11.19 -18.64
C PHE A 96 -5.48 -10.99 -20.14
N SER A 97 -4.87 -9.87 -20.54
CA SER A 97 -4.49 -9.63 -21.93
C SER A 97 -3.55 -10.73 -22.44
N TRP A 98 -2.54 -11.13 -21.65
CA TRP A 98 -1.64 -12.21 -22.03
C TRP A 98 -2.31 -13.59 -22.07
N ILE A 99 -3.28 -13.86 -21.18
CA ILE A 99 -4.08 -15.08 -21.26
C ILE A 99 -4.89 -15.12 -22.58
N LEU A 100 -5.46 -13.99 -23.00
CA LEU A 100 -6.18 -13.90 -24.26
C LEU A 100 -5.25 -14.05 -25.47
N VAL A 101 -4.02 -13.53 -25.39
CA VAL A 101 -2.99 -13.76 -26.42
C VAL A 101 -2.64 -15.24 -26.51
N ALA A 102 -2.40 -15.91 -25.38
CA ALA A 102 -2.05 -17.33 -25.34
C ALA A 102 -3.19 -18.28 -25.76
N THR A 103 -4.42 -17.76 -25.88
CA THR A 103 -5.60 -18.51 -26.35
C THR A 103 -6.04 -18.06 -27.75
N ASP A 104 -5.19 -17.33 -28.47
CA ASP A 104 -5.43 -16.79 -29.81
C ASP A 104 -6.66 -15.87 -29.93
N ASN A 105 -7.16 -15.36 -28.81
CA ASN A 105 -8.32 -14.46 -28.74
C ASN A 105 -7.93 -12.98 -28.82
N LEU A 106 -6.63 -12.66 -28.78
CA LEU A 106 -6.12 -11.29 -28.81
C LEU A 106 -4.73 -11.24 -29.46
N MET A 107 -4.45 -10.19 -30.24
CA MET A 107 -3.12 -9.98 -30.81
C MET A 107 -2.09 -9.63 -29.72
N TYR A 108 -0.87 -10.14 -29.85
CA TYR A 108 0.23 -9.86 -28.89
C TYR A 108 0.55 -8.36 -28.75
N THR A 109 0.23 -7.55 -29.77
CA THR A 109 0.39 -6.08 -29.72
C THR A 109 -0.42 -5.46 -28.59
N TYR A 110 -1.63 -5.95 -28.32
CA TYR A 110 -2.44 -5.50 -27.17
C TYR A 110 -1.88 -6.01 -25.83
N GLY A 111 -1.28 -7.21 -25.81
CA GLY A 111 -0.54 -7.72 -24.64
C GLY A 111 0.63 -6.82 -24.27
N ILE A 112 1.41 -6.39 -25.27
CA ILE A 112 2.52 -5.45 -25.08
C ILE A 112 2.01 -4.08 -24.61
N LEU A 113 1.00 -3.51 -25.27
CA LEU A 113 0.45 -2.21 -24.89
C LEU A 113 -0.10 -2.19 -23.46
N SER A 114 -0.86 -3.21 -23.08
CA SER A 114 -1.36 -3.35 -21.71
C SER A 114 -0.23 -3.50 -20.69
N SER A 115 0.86 -4.19 -21.06
CA SER A 115 2.05 -4.33 -20.20
C SER A 115 2.79 -3.01 -19.97
N LEU A 116 2.93 -2.18 -21.00
CA LEU A 116 3.54 -0.85 -20.88
C LEU A 116 2.68 0.09 -20.02
N LEU A 117 1.36 -0.02 -20.14
CA LEU A 117 0.42 0.72 -19.29
C LEU A 117 0.51 0.26 -17.83
N ALA A 118 0.55 -1.06 -17.60
CA ALA A 118 0.75 -1.65 -16.28
C ALA A 118 2.07 -1.19 -15.65
N LEU A 119 3.18 -1.18 -16.39
CA LEU A 119 4.47 -0.66 -15.93
C LEU A 119 4.35 0.80 -15.47
N THR A 120 3.73 1.65 -16.29
CA THR A 120 3.57 3.08 -16.00
C THR A 120 2.75 3.31 -14.73
N MET A 121 1.65 2.57 -14.58
CA MET A 121 0.76 2.69 -13.43
C MET A 121 1.40 2.13 -12.16
N MET A 122 2.05 0.96 -12.24
CA MET A 122 2.78 0.37 -11.12
C MET A 122 3.93 1.28 -10.66
N TYR A 123 4.68 1.89 -11.58
CA TYR A 123 5.70 2.87 -11.24
C TYR A 123 5.11 4.05 -10.46
N ARG A 124 3.98 4.62 -10.90
CA ARG A 124 3.29 5.71 -10.19
C ARG A 124 2.81 5.29 -8.80
N SER A 125 2.25 4.09 -8.66
CA SER A 125 1.82 3.53 -7.37
C SER A 125 2.99 3.39 -6.40
N ILE A 126 4.12 2.88 -6.88
CA ILE A 126 5.32 2.66 -6.08
C ILE A 126 5.99 3.99 -5.69
N ASP A 127 6.11 4.92 -6.64
CA ASP A 127 6.62 6.27 -6.37
C ASP A 127 5.79 6.97 -5.29
N PHE A 128 4.46 6.83 -5.35
CA PHE A 128 3.56 7.34 -4.32
C PHE A 128 3.80 6.70 -2.95
N ILE A 129 3.96 5.38 -2.87
CA ILE A 129 4.26 4.67 -1.62
C ILE A 129 5.60 5.11 -1.02
N PHE A 130 6.64 5.24 -1.85
CA PHE A 130 7.99 5.61 -1.37
C PHE A 130 8.11 7.08 -0.98
N LYS A 131 7.29 7.96 -1.55
CA LYS A 131 7.26 9.40 -1.21
C LYS A 131 6.38 9.74 -0.01
N ASP A 132 5.73 8.74 0.58
CA ASP A 132 4.95 8.91 1.79
C ASP A 132 5.85 9.17 3.00
N SER A 133 5.40 10.04 3.89
CA SER A 133 6.08 10.46 5.12
C SER A 133 6.29 9.35 6.15
N GLY A 134 5.60 8.21 6.01
CA GLY A 134 5.80 7.05 6.87
C GLY A 134 5.34 7.27 8.31
N LEU A 135 4.26 8.06 8.49
CA LEU A 135 3.72 8.40 9.80
C LEU A 135 2.95 7.22 10.40
N VAL A 136 3.68 6.32 11.06
CA VAL A 136 3.12 5.17 11.77
C VAL A 136 3.45 5.25 13.25
N TYR A 137 2.43 5.11 14.06
CA TYR A 137 2.51 5.10 15.51
C TYR A 137 1.97 3.78 16.05
N GLN A 138 2.55 3.28 17.14
CA GLN A 138 2.11 2.07 17.80
C GLN A 138 1.85 2.28 19.28
N LEU A 139 0.88 1.57 19.82
CA LEU A 139 0.56 1.53 21.24
C LEU A 139 0.30 0.09 21.67
N ARG A 140 0.78 -0.32 22.85
CA ARG A 140 0.48 -1.66 23.38
C ARG A 140 -1.02 -1.80 23.60
N TRP A 141 -1.57 -2.95 23.24
CA TRP A 141 -3.02 -3.18 23.33
C TRP A 141 -3.34 -4.58 23.85
N ASP A 142 -4.42 -4.70 24.61
CA ASP A 142 -4.98 -5.99 25.01
C ASP A 142 -6.06 -6.42 24.00
N ALA A 143 -6.03 -7.66 23.52
CA ALA A 143 -7.04 -8.22 22.64
C ALA A 143 -8.46 -8.17 23.22
N LYS A 144 -8.59 -8.15 24.56
CA LYS A 144 -9.88 -8.05 25.25
C LYS A 144 -10.43 -6.62 25.28
N LYS A 145 -9.58 -5.61 25.14
CA LYS A 145 -9.99 -4.20 25.15
C LYS A 145 -10.59 -3.82 23.80
N PHE A 146 -11.81 -3.28 23.83
CA PHE A 146 -12.48 -2.76 22.64
C PHE A 146 -11.91 -1.38 22.27
N LEU A 147 -11.92 -1.09 20.97
CA LEU A 147 -11.60 0.25 20.46
C LEU A 147 -12.62 1.26 21.02
N PRO A 148 -12.20 2.44 21.52
CA PRO A 148 -13.11 3.45 22.06
C PRO A 148 -13.87 4.16 20.93
N THR A 149 -14.89 3.51 20.39
CA THR A 149 -15.63 3.97 19.20
C THR A 149 -16.34 5.29 19.39
N GLU A 150 -16.74 5.61 20.62
CA GLU A 150 -17.41 6.87 20.97
C GLU A 150 -16.50 8.09 20.75
N SER A 151 -15.19 7.90 20.84
CA SER A 151 -14.17 8.96 20.69
C SER A 151 -13.65 9.10 19.26
N MET A 152 -14.21 8.35 18.30
CA MET A 152 -13.73 8.25 16.92
C MET A 152 -14.72 8.91 15.95
N ARG A 153 -14.84 10.24 16.04
CA ARG A 153 -15.76 11.00 15.20
C ARG A 153 -15.35 10.97 13.73
N ASP A 154 -16.31 10.65 12.86
CA ASP A 154 -16.14 10.55 11.40
C ASP A 154 -15.12 9.49 10.95
N TRP A 155 -14.88 8.46 11.79
CA TRP A 155 -14.17 7.25 11.40
C TRP A 155 -15.15 6.16 10.96
N ASP A 156 -14.85 5.49 9.85
CA ASP A 156 -15.47 4.23 9.44
C ASP A 156 -14.93 3.10 10.32
N VAL A 157 -15.63 2.81 11.42
CA VAL A 157 -15.28 1.72 12.35
C VAL A 157 -15.85 0.40 11.82
N ARG A 158 -14.97 -0.46 11.33
CA ARG A 158 -15.32 -1.79 10.80
C ARG A 158 -15.31 -2.87 11.88
N SER A 159 -14.47 -2.72 12.89
CA SER A 159 -14.41 -3.65 14.03
C SER A 159 -13.92 -2.93 15.28
N ALA A 160 -14.72 -3.02 16.35
CA ALA A 160 -14.30 -2.59 17.68
C ALA A 160 -13.40 -3.64 18.38
N ARG A 161 -13.40 -4.90 17.92
CA ARG A 161 -12.54 -5.97 18.45
C ARG A 161 -11.19 -5.97 17.75
N PHE A 162 -10.14 -6.35 18.47
CA PHE A 162 -8.81 -6.50 17.93
C PHE A 162 -8.81 -7.36 16.66
N ALA A 163 -8.35 -6.79 15.55
CA ALA A 163 -8.20 -7.46 14.28
C ALA A 163 -6.90 -7.00 13.62
N GLN A 164 -6.25 -7.89 12.87
CA GLN A 164 -5.04 -7.54 12.12
C GLN A 164 -5.32 -6.78 10.82
N ASN A 165 -6.58 -6.81 10.38
CA ASN A 165 -7.08 -6.00 9.28
C ASN A 165 -7.47 -4.60 9.76
N THR A 166 -7.78 -3.68 8.85
CA THR A 166 -8.27 -2.33 9.17
C THR A 166 -9.47 -2.40 10.12
N MET A 167 -9.30 -1.91 11.34
CA MET A 167 -10.33 -1.82 12.38
C MET A 167 -11.14 -0.54 12.26
N ALA A 168 -10.47 0.58 11.97
CA ALA A 168 -11.09 1.86 11.71
C ALA A 168 -10.34 2.62 10.62
N LEU A 169 -11.07 3.39 9.81
CA LEU A 169 -10.52 4.17 8.69
C LEU A 169 -11.13 5.57 8.67
N LYS A 170 -10.31 6.61 8.59
CA LYS A 170 -10.75 7.98 8.30
C LYS A 170 -10.11 8.43 7.00
N ARG A 171 -10.93 8.83 6.03
CA ARG A 171 -10.46 9.32 4.73
C ARG A 171 -10.45 10.84 4.75
N PHE A 172 -9.33 11.43 4.35
CA PHE A 172 -9.21 12.86 4.08
C PHE A 172 -9.39 13.14 2.58
N ASP A 173 -8.88 12.23 1.76
CA ASP A 173 -9.00 12.20 0.31
C ASP A 173 -8.99 10.74 -0.19
N SER A 174 -9.16 10.55 -1.49
CA SER A 174 -9.03 9.28 -2.23
C SER A 174 -7.71 8.54 -1.94
N ASP A 175 -6.61 9.28 -1.76
CA ASP A 175 -5.27 8.72 -1.52
C ASP A 175 -4.68 9.06 -0.15
N SER A 176 -5.33 9.94 0.62
CA SER A 176 -4.88 10.31 1.97
C SER A 176 -5.89 9.87 3.02
N PHE A 177 -5.42 9.05 3.96
CA PHE A 177 -6.27 8.47 4.99
C PHE A 177 -5.45 8.11 6.24
N ALA A 178 -6.15 8.02 7.37
CA ALA A 178 -5.64 7.43 8.58
C ALA A 178 -6.36 6.11 8.84
N GLN A 179 -5.63 5.09 9.27
CA GLN A 179 -6.21 3.80 9.61
C GLN A 179 -5.67 3.28 10.93
N ILE A 180 -6.50 2.53 11.63
CA ILE A 180 -6.12 1.81 12.84
C ILE A 180 -6.27 0.32 12.58
N TYR A 181 -5.25 -0.44 12.95
CA TYR A 181 -5.26 -1.90 12.85
C TYR A 181 -4.39 -2.52 13.95
N GLY A 182 -4.71 -3.76 14.32
CA GLY A 182 -3.91 -4.54 15.25
C GLY A 182 -2.68 -5.13 14.59
N PHE A 183 -1.58 -5.24 15.33
CA PHE A 183 -0.37 -5.91 14.87
C PHE A 183 0.21 -6.78 15.99
N ARG A 184 0.71 -7.97 15.64
CA ARG A 184 1.37 -8.86 16.59
C ARG A 184 2.88 -8.66 16.52
N THR A 185 3.48 -8.19 17.60
CA THR A 185 4.92 -8.10 17.76
C THR A 185 5.44 -9.29 18.57
N LYS A 186 6.77 -9.42 18.68
CA LYS A 186 7.40 -10.39 19.59
C LYS A 186 7.05 -10.14 21.06
N ASN A 187 6.76 -8.88 21.41
CA ASN A 187 6.54 -8.43 22.79
C ASN A 187 5.04 -8.37 23.16
N GLY A 188 4.15 -8.79 22.27
CA GLY A 188 2.70 -8.75 22.49
C GLY A 188 1.93 -8.09 21.35
N LEU A 189 0.66 -7.81 21.62
CA LEU A 189 -0.25 -7.15 20.68
C LEU A 189 -0.12 -5.63 20.80
N VAL A 190 -0.16 -4.95 19.66
CA VAL A 190 -0.14 -3.49 19.57
C VAL A 190 -1.25 -3.03 18.63
N LEU A 191 -1.81 -1.86 18.90
CA LEU A 191 -2.53 -1.09 17.90
C LEU A 191 -1.53 -0.24 17.11
N ARG A 192 -1.77 -0.12 15.81
CA ARG A 192 -1.05 0.81 14.94
C ARG A 192 -2.00 1.83 14.38
N LEU A 193 -1.60 3.09 14.47
CA LEU A 193 -2.19 4.22 13.76
C LEU A 193 -1.26 4.53 12.59
N ASP A 194 -1.75 4.34 11.37
CA ASP A 194 -1.00 4.54 10.14
C ASP A 194 -1.67 5.65 9.33
N ILE A 195 -0.93 6.73 9.10
CA ILE A 195 -1.37 7.88 8.34
C ILE A 195 -0.65 7.81 6.99
N PHE A 196 -1.43 7.67 5.92
CA PHE A 196 -0.96 7.44 4.57
C PHE A 196 -1.39 8.56 3.63
N GLY A 197 -0.61 8.76 2.55
CA GLY A 197 -0.83 9.77 1.52
C GLY A 197 -0.34 11.16 1.90
N ILE A 198 0.52 11.27 2.91
CA ILE A 198 1.11 12.54 3.35
C ILE A 198 2.53 12.60 2.82
N HIS A 199 2.84 13.63 2.01
CA HIS A 199 4.16 13.75 1.41
C HIS A 199 5.23 14.00 2.48
N GLN A 200 6.44 13.45 2.30
CA GLN A 200 7.51 13.52 3.30
C GLN A 200 7.90 14.95 3.74
N GLU A 201 7.69 15.94 2.87
CA GLU A 201 7.99 17.35 3.13
C GLU A 201 6.84 18.12 3.81
N SER A 202 5.64 17.53 3.89
CA SER A 202 4.48 18.20 4.50
C SER A 202 4.36 17.87 5.99
N ARG A 203 3.96 18.88 6.77
CA ARG A 203 3.56 18.67 8.17
C ARG A 203 2.12 18.18 8.20
N PHE A 204 1.89 17.07 8.89
CA PHE A 204 0.55 16.57 9.14
C PHE A 204 -0.07 17.27 10.35
N ASP A 205 -1.29 17.79 10.21
CA ASP A 205 -2.07 18.33 11.32
C ASP A 205 -2.88 17.19 11.98
N PHE A 206 -2.43 16.75 13.16
CA PHE A 206 -3.07 15.67 13.92
C PHE A 206 -4.49 15.99 14.39
N ARG A 207 -4.93 17.25 14.38
CA ARG A 207 -6.30 17.63 14.76
C ARG A 207 -7.32 17.09 13.78
N THR A 208 -6.94 16.92 12.51
CA THR A 208 -7.79 16.34 11.47
C THR A 208 -8.23 14.91 11.78
N LEU A 209 -7.47 14.19 12.62
CA LEU A 209 -7.86 12.86 13.09
C LEU A 209 -9.13 12.90 13.94
N GLU A 210 -9.38 14.00 14.65
CA GLU A 210 -10.49 14.18 15.61
C GLU A 210 -10.61 12.99 16.58
N LEU A 211 -9.44 12.47 16.99
CA LEU A 211 -9.32 11.42 18.00
C LEU A 211 -9.00 12.04 19.35
N ASN A 212 -9.69 11.58 20.38
CA ASN A 212 -9.22 11.78 21.74
C ASN A 212 -8.22 10.67 22.09
N PHE A 213 -6.92 10.98 22.05
CA PHE A 213 -5.87 10.00 22.33
C PHE A 213 -5.82 9.54 23.79
N ASP A 214 -6.37 10.31 24.72
CA ASP A 214 -6.44 9.95 26.14
C ASP A 214 -7.25 8.67 26.36
N ASP A 215 -8.29 8.43 25.55
CA ASP A 215 -9.16 7.26 25.66
C ASP A 215 -8.48 5.95 25.20
N PHE A 216 -7.34 6.09 24.51
CA PHE A 216 -6.49 4.97 24.10
C PHE A 216 -5.44 4.63 25.16
N SER A 217 -5.19 5.53 26.13
CA SER A 217 -4.21 5.30 27.17
C SER A 217 -4.58 4.09 28.04
N SER A 218 -3.55 3.38 28.48
CA SER A 218 -3.67 2.31 29.46
C SER A 218 -3.30 2.87 30.84
N GLU A 219 -4.05 3.83 31.33
CA GLU A 219 -4.09 4.09 32.79
C GLU A 219 -5.20 3.23 33.37
N GLU A 220 -4.88 1.96 33.60
CA GLU A 220 -5.47 1.20 34.69
C GLU A 220 -4.32 0.90 35.67
N GLU A 221 -4.13 1.81 36.62
CA GLU A 221 -3.78 1.46 38.00
C GLU A 221 -4.89 1.96 38.92
#